data_AF-A0A5C4QW54-F1
#
_entry.id   AF-A0A5C4QW54-F1
#
_cell.length_a   1.000
_cell.length_b   1.000
_cell.length_c   1.000
_cell.angle_alpha   90.00
_cell.angle_beta   90.00
_cell.angle_gamma   90.00
#
_symmetry.space_group_name_H-M   'P 1'
#
loop_
_entity.id
_entity.type
_entity.pdbx_description
1 polymer ?
#
loop_
_entity_poly.entity_id
_entity_poly.type
_entity_poly.pdbx_seq_one_letter_code
_entity_poly.pdbx_strand_id
1 'polypeptide(L)'
;MPDADELVADALAAVRGTDVRQAERQLDRLMVGTGATDGSTAVDAALLRRLVRGLGRLWPRGWQPVDVDRIASRRLDARAARLVRDAMAAQRREQAEPVPTWWDDQLGGLTADVRDDDRGVLAGWATREGLDRVDALRTAVDVLALVESLPPIAVLRPPPGSTGAATPRAAGTARSGSPMLDRVRALLAKAESTTFPAEAEALTGKAQELIARHSIDEALLAAGSTTGDLPGGVRLSTDPPYAGAKALLVQEVAAANRCEAVWSDDLGFTTVLGWPADLVAVELLYTSLLVQATAAMLRGRAERRPGSGRCRGTTRSG
;
A
#
# COMPACT_ATOMS: atom_id res chain seq x y z
N MET A 1 -17.07 11.66 35.81
CA MET A 1 -16.98 10.49 34.93
C MET A 1 -15.94 10.83 33.88
N PRO A 2 -14.95 9.96 33.62
CA PRO A 2 -13.92 10.27 32.62
C PRO A 2 -14.56 10.43 31.24
N ASP A 3 -14.10 11.42 30.48
CA ASP A 3 -14.53 11.62 29.11
C ASP A 3 -13.94 10.51 28.22
N ALA A 4 -14.70 10.05 27.22
CA ALA A 4 -14.25 9.01 26.29
C ALA A 4 -13.02 9.48 25.50
N ASP A 5 -12.96 10.77 25.14
CA ASP A 5 -11.81 11.35 24.43
C ASP A 5 -10.56 11.42 25.32
N GLU A 6 -10.70 11.64 26.64
CA GLU A 6 -9.60 11.57 27.61
C GLU A 6 -9.07 10.14 27.77
N LEU A 7 -9.96 9.15 27.91
CA LEU A 7 -9.57 7.74 28.03
C LEU A 7 -8.77 7.27 26.80
N VAL A 8 -9.20 7.67 25.61
CA VAL A 8 -8.49 7.35 24.36
C VAL A 8 -7.12 8.03 24.31
N ALA A 9 -7.02 9.29 24.75
CA ALA A 9 -5.75 10.01 24.81
C ALA A 9 -4.76 9.36 25.77
N ASP A 10 -5.22 8.95 26.95
CA ASP A 10 -4.40 8.25 27.96
C ASP A 10 -3.90 6.89 27.45
N ALA A 11 -4.77 6.11 26.81
CA ALA A 11 -4.39 4.82 26.21
C ALA A 11 -3.37 4.99 25.09
N LEU A 12 -3.56 5.98 24.23
CA LEU A 12 -2.63 6.31 23.15
C LEU A 12 -1.26 6.75 23.69
N ALA A 13 -1.24 7.59 24.72
CA ALA A 13 0.00 8.02 25.38
C ALA A 13 0.73 6.83 26.02
N ALA A 14 -0.01 5.89 26.62
CA ALA A 14 0.55 4.70 27.23
C ALA A 14 1.15 3.73 26.19
N VAL A 15 0.48 3.50 25.06
CA VAL A 15 0.98 2.63 23.97
C VAL A 15 2.23 3.20 23.29
N ARG A 16 2.38 4.53 23.25
CA ARG A 16 3.62 5.18 22.77
C ARG A 16 4.76 5.16 23.79
N GLY A 17 4.44 4.94 25.06
CA GLY A 17 5.42 4.79 26.13
C GLY A 17 6.13 3.44 26.07
N THR A 18 7.07 3.24 27.00
CA THR A 18 7.79 1.97 27.16
C THR A 18 7.22 1.09 28.27
N ASP A 19 6.28 1.59 29.09
CA ASP A 19 5.66 0.84 30.19
C ASP A 19 4.47 0.01 29.70
N VAL A 20 4.73 -1.27 29.41
CA VAL A 20 3.73 -2.25 28.97
C VAL A 20 2.59 -2.38 30.00
N ARG A 21 2.89 -2.35 31.30
CA ARG A 21 1.86 -2.50 32.34
C ARG A 21 0.95 -1.27 32.38
N GLN A 22 1.48 -0.09 32.09
CA GLN A 22 0.67 1.11 31.97
C GLN A 22 -0.26 1.02 30.76
N ALA A 23 0.23 0.53 29.61
CA ALA A 23 -0.59 0.32 28.42
C ALA A 23 -1.75 -0.66 28.69
N GLU A 24 -1.48 -1.80 29.33
CA GLU A 24 -2.52 -2.77 29.74
C GLU A 24 -3.57 -2.14 30.65
N ARG A 25 -3.15 -1.38 31.68
CA ARG A 25 -4.07 -0.67 32.58
C ARG A 25 -4.96 0.34 31.86
N GLN A 26 -4.45 1.03 30.85
CA GLN A 26 -5.28 2.00 30.10
C GLN A 26 -6.24 1.30 29.14
N LEU A 27 -5.86 0.16 28.55
CA LEU A 27 -6.77 -0.67 27.76
C LEU A 27 -7.90 -1.22 28.64
N ASP A 28 -7.62 -1.66 29.87
CA ASP A 28 -8.63 -2.10 30.83
C ASP A 28 -9.61 -0.96 31.18
N ARG A 29 -9.11 0.29 31.27
CA ARG A 29 -9.98 1.45 31.48
C ARG A 29 -10.88 1.75 30.27
N LEU A 30 -10.39 1.56 29.04
CA LEU A 30 -11.21 1.67 27.84
C LEU A 30 -12.31 0.59 27.79
N MET A 31 -12.01 -0.61 28.31
CA MET A 31 -12.99 -1.69 28.45
C MET A 31 -14.09 -1.35 29.44
N VAL A 32 -13.74 -0.77 30.59
CA VAL A 32 -14.71 -0.28 31.59
C VAL A 32 -15.51 0.91 31.04
N GLY A 33 -14.91 1.71 30.16
CA GLY A 33 -15.53 2.86 29.52
C GLY A 33 -15.75 4.03 30.47
N THR A 34 -16.70 4.92 30.12
CA THR A 34 -17.00 6.14 30.89
C THR A 34 -17.77 5.89 32.19
N GLY A 35 -18.24 4.64 32.42
CA GLY A 35 -19.12 4.27 33.53
C GLY A 35 -20.61 4.53 33.29
N ALA A 36 -20.98 5.13 32.15
CA ALA A 36 -22.37 5.26 31.70
C ALA A 36 -22.87 3.99 30.99
N THR A 37 -24.19 3.82 30.86
CA THR A 37 -24.82 2.70 30.14
C THR A 37 -24.31 2.57 28.69
N ASP A 38 -23.99 3.70 28.06
CA ASP A 38 -23.51 3.76 26.67
C ASP A 38 -21.99 4.00 26.58
N GLY A 39 -21.26 3.79 27.68
CA GLY A 39 -19.83 4.11 27.77
C GLY A 39 -18.96 3.37 26.76
N SER A 40 -19.32 2.13 26.42
CA SER A 40 -18.67 1.33 25.38
C SER A 40 -18.81 1.99 23.99
N THR A 41 -20.02 2.36 23.62
CA THR A 41 -20.32 3.03 22.34
C THR A 41 -19.67 4.41 22.26
N ALA A 42 -19.61 5.13 23.38
CA ALA A 42 -18.93 6.42 23.45
C ALA A 42 -17.42 6.30 23.18
N VAL A 43 -16.76 5.27 23.73
CA VAL A 43 -15.34 4.96 23.46
C VAL A 43 -15.13 4.60 21.99
N ASP A 44 -15.98 3.73 21.43
CA ASP A 44 -15.87 3.31 20.02
C ASP A 44 -16.03 4.50 19.08
N ALA A 45 -16.98 5.40 19.37
CA ALA A 45 -17.18 6.62 18.62
C ALA A 45 -16.00 7.60 18.78
N ALA A 46 -15.40 7.73 19.97
CA ALA A 46 -14.23 8.57 20.20
C ALA A 46 -13.01 8.06 19.41
N LEU A 47 -12.74 6.75 19.45
CA LEU A 47 -11.68 6.09 18.67
C LEU A 47 -11.86 6.35 17.17
N LEU A 48 -13.06 6.09 16.65
CA LEU A 48 -13.35 6.29 15.22
C LEU A 48 -13.20 7.75 14.80
N ARG A 49 -13.79 8.70 15.54
CA ARG A 49 -13.66 10.14 15.26
C ARG A 49 -12.20 10.56 15.21
N ARG A 50 -11.39 10.08 16.16
CA ARG A 50 -9.97 10.44 16.22
C ARG A 50 -9.17 9.82 15.08
N LEU A 51 -9.46 8.56 14.73
CA LEU A 51 -8.83 7.87 13.61
C LEU A 51 -9.17 8.53 12.27
N VAL A 52 -10.45 8.83 12.02
CA VAL A 52 -10.93 9.53 10.82
C VAL A 52 -10.26 10.89 10.66
N ARG A 53 -10.20 11.69 11.74
CA ARG A 53 -9.47 12.97 11.73
C ARG A 53 -7.97 12.76 11.51
N GLY A 54 -7.39 11.70 12.06
CA GLY A 54 -5.99 11.32 11.87
C GLY A 54 -5.66 11.06 10.41
N LEU A 55 -6.46 10.21 9.76
CA LEU A 55 -6.36 9.89 8.33
C LEU A 55 -6.49 11.15 7.45
N GLY A 56 -7.48 12.00 7.73
CA GLY A 56 -7.67 13.27 7.01
C GLY A 56 -6.43 14.20 7.05
N ARG A 57 -5.63 14.16 8.13
CA ARG A 57 -4.39 14.93 8.25
C ARG A 57 -3.22 14.35 7.46
N LEU A 58 -3.27 13.08 7.06
CA LEU A 58 -2.18 12.43 6.32
C LEU A 58 -2.14 12.83 4.85
N TRP A 59 -3.29 13.11 4.23
CA TRP A 59 -3.40 13.48 2.82
C TRP A 59 -2.57 14.71 2.45
N PRO A 60 -2.69 15.87 3.13
CA PRO A 60 -1.84 17.02 2.87
C PRO A 60 -0.36 16.78 3.24
N ARG A 61 -0.06 15.74 4.03
CA ARG A 61 1.31 15.32 4.39
C ARG A 61 1.91 14.33 3.38
N GLY A 62 1.29 14.16 2.22
CA GLY A 62 1.81 13.41 1.08
C GLY A 62 1.48 11.93 1.07
N TRP A 63 0.77 11.41 2.08
CA TRP A 63 0.31 10.02 2.10
C TRP A 63 -0.85 9.80 1.13
N GLN A 64 -0.86 8.63 0.48
CA GLN A 64 -1.98 8.17 -0.34
C GLN A 64 -2.70 6.99 0.33
N PRO A 65 -3.99 6.73 0.03
CA PRO A 65 -4.73 5.60 0.60
C PRO A 65 -3.97 4.26 0.54
N VAL A 66 -3.34 3.96 -0.61
CA VAL A 66 -2.55 2.73 -0.79
C VAL A 66 -1.28 2.69 0.06
N ASP A 67 -0.68 3.84 0.36
CA ASP A 67 0.49 3.92 1.24
C ASP A 67 0.11 3.63 2.69
N VAL A 68 -1.06 4.14 3.11
CA VAL A 68 -1.59 3.92 4.47
C VAL A 68 -2.00 2.46 4.68
N ASP A 69 -2.65 1.82 3.71
CA ASP A 69 -2.97 0.39 3.76
C ASP A 69 -1.72 -0.49 3.86
N ARG A 70 -0.70 -0.15 3.06
CA ARG A 70 0.58 -0.86 3.03
C ARG A 70 1.34 -0.72 4.34
N ILE A 71 1.48 0.49 4.87
CA ILE A 71 2.24 0.71 6.11
C ILE A 71 1.53 0.08 7.32
N ALA A 72 0.19 0.07 7.33
CA ALA A 72 -0.60 -0.64 8.33
C ALA A 72 -0.35 -2.14 8.27
N SER A 73 -0.42 -2.74 7.08
CA SER A 73 -0.13 -4.16 6.87
C SER A 73 1.31 -4.53 7.28
N ARG A 74 2.28 -3.63 7.03
CA ARG A 74 3.71 -3.84 7.29
C ARG A 74 4.07 -3.72 8.77
N ARG A 75 3.58 -2.69 9.46
CA ARG A 75 3.98 -2.38 10.85
C ARG A 75 3.09 -3.04 11.90
N LEU A 76 1.86 -3.37 11.53
CA LEU A 76 0.91 -4.11 12.36
C LEU A 76 0.68 -5.47 11.70
N ASP A 77 -0.51 -5.71 11.17
CA ASP A 77 -0.87 -6.92 10.45
C ASP A 77 -2.02 -6.67 9.44
N ALA A 78 -2.41 -7.72 8.71
CA ALA A 78 -3.48 -7.65 7.73
C ALA A 78 -4.87 -7.34 8.34
N ARG A 79 -5.06 -7.66 9.63
CA ARG A 79 -6.32 -7.43 10.35
C ARG A 79 -6.45 -5.94 10.69
N ALA A 80 -5.38 -5.33 11.22
CA ALA A 80 -5.28 -3.90 11.46
C ALA A 80 -5.44 -3.10 10.16
N ALA A 81 -4.87 -3.57 9.05
CA ALA A 81 -5.07 -2.94 7.74
C ALA A 81 -6.55 -2.93 7.30
N ARG A 82 -7.32 -3.98 7.60
CA ARG A 82 -8.77 -4.00 7.32
C ARG A 82 -9.53 -2.96 8.16
N LEU A 83 -9.16 -2.74 9.42
CA LEU A 83 -9.72 -1.65 10.23
C LEU A 83 -9.42 -0.28 9.61
N VAL A 84 -8.19 -0.08 9.12
CA VAL A 84 -7.78 1.14 8.42
C VAL A 84 -8.64 1.36 7.16
N ARG A 85 -8.93 0.31 6.38
CA ARG A 85 -9.84 0.41 5.21
C ARG A 85 -11.25 0.84 5.61
N ASP A 86 -11.81 0.22 6.65
CA ASP A 86 -13.13 0.61 7.16
C ASP A 86 -13.14 2.08 7.64
N ALA A 87 -12.07 2.52 8.31
CA ALA A 87 -11.91 3.91 8.75
C ALA A 87 -11.67 4.89 7.59
N MET A 88 -10.97 4.49 6.53
CA MET A 88 -10.81 5.31 5.31
C MET A 88 -12.15 5.47 4.58
N ALA A 89 -12.98 4.42 4.53
CA ALA A 89 -14.33 4.51 3.99
C ALA A 89 -15.21 5.46 4.81
N ALA A 90 -15.08 5.47 6.14
CA ALA A 90 -15.73 6.46 7.00
C ALA A 90 -15.19 7.88 6.74
N GLN A 91 -13.87 8.04 6.66
CA GLN A 91 -13.22 9.33 6.42
C GLN A 91 -13.62 9.94 5.08
N ARG A 92 -13.80 9.11 4.04
CA ARG A 92 -14.28 9.54 2.74
C ARG A 92 -15.62 10.26 2.80
N ARG A 93 -16.54 9.81 3.66
CA ARG A 93 -17.88 10.43 3.82
C ARG A 93 -17.79 11.84 4.42
N GLU A 94 -16.73 12.11 5.19
CA GLU A 94 -16.45 13.42 5.79
C GLU A 94 -15.52 14.29 4.91
N GLN A 95 -15.02 13.75 3.80
CA GLN A 95 -14.05 14.44 2.95
C GLN A 95 -14.73 15.57 2.16
N ALA A 96 -14.19 16.78 2.27
CA ALA A 96 -14.64 17.91 1.49
C ALA A 96 -14.20 17.80 0.03
N GLU A 97 -15.09 18.20 -0.87
CA GLU A 97 -14.82 18.40 -2.29
C GLU A 97 -13.91 19.62 -2.53
N PRO A 98 -13.09 19.63 -3.60
CA PRO A 98 -12.97 18.61 -4.63
C PRO A 98 -12.09 17.42 -4.23
N VAL A 99 -12.52 16.21 -4.62
CA VAL A 99 -11.75 14.98 -4.49
C VAL A 99 -11.18 14.54 -5.86
N PRO A 100 -9.86 14.35 -5.99
CA PRO A 100 -9.25 13.86 -7.22
C PRO A 100 -9.68 12.43 -7.56
N THR A 101 -9.95 12.16 -8.84
CA THR A 101 -10.35 10.83 -9.33
C THR A 101 -9.33 9.74 -9.01
N TRP A 102 -8.03 10.05 -9.06
CA TRP A 102 -6.99 9.07 -8.72
C TRP A 102 -7.06 8.60 -7.26
N TRP A 103 -7.47 9.49 -6.36
CA TRP A 103 -7.57 9.22 -4.93
C TRP A 103 -8.83 8.37 -4.66
N ASP A 104 -9.92 8.71 -5.33
CA ASP A 104 -11.17 7.94 -5.32
C ASP A 104 -10.99 6.53 -5.88
N ASP A 105 -10.27 6.38 -6.99
CA ASP A 105 -9.98 5.08 -7.58
C ASP A 105 -9.18 4.19 -6.62
N GLN A 106 -8.15 4.75 -5.98
CA GLN A 106 -7.34 4.02 -5.00
C GLN A 106 -8.19 3.58 -3.81
N LEU A 107 -8.97 4.52 -3.26
CA LEU A 107 -9.82 4.24 -2.12
C LEU A 107 -10.88 3.20 -2.47
N GLY A 108 -11.58 3.35 -3.61
CA GLY A 108 -12.59 2.41 -4.08
C GLY A 108 -12.05 1.00 -4.27
N GLY A 109 -10.82 0.85 -4.75
CA GLY A 109 -10.14 -0.44 -4.83
C GLY A 109 -9.83 -1.06 -3.46
N LEU A 110 -9.44 -0.25 -2.47
CA LEU A 110 -9.13 -0.71 -1.11
C LEU A 110 -10.38 -1.03 -0.29
N THR A 111 -11.46 -0.28 -0.48
CA THR A 111 -12.68 -0.36 0.31
C THR A 111 -13.80 -1.13 -0.38
N ALA A 112 -13.52 -1.85 -1.47
CA ALA A 112 -14.51 -2.61 -2.22
C ALA A 112 -15.25 -3.65 -1.36
N ASP A 113 -14.54 -4.26 -0.41
CA ASP A 113 -15.09 -5.27 0.51
C ASP A 113 -15.65 -4.67 1.81
N VAL A 114 -15.52 -3.35 2.01
CA VAL A 114 -16.02 -2.67 3.21
C VAL A 114 -17.54 -2.67 3.17
N ARG A 115 -18.15 -3.12 4.27
CA ARG A 115 -19.60 -3.20 4.42
C ARG A 115 -20.06 -2.18 5.46
N ASP A 116 -21.16 -1.52 5.14
CA ASP A 116 -21.87 -0.72 6.13
C ASP A 116 -22.52 -1.66 7.16
N ASP A 117 -22.40 -1.30 8.44
CA ASP A 117 -22.87 -2.11 9.56
C ASP A 117 -23.52 -1.18 10.59
N ASP A 118 -24.77 -1.48 10.96
CA ASP A 118 -25.54 -0.68 11.92
C ASP A 118 -24.88 -0.61 13.30
N ARG A 119 -23.97 -1.54 13.63
CA ARG A 119 -23.18 -1.55 14.87
C ARG A 119 -22.08 -0.48 14.88
N GLY A 120 -21.81 0.16 13.75
CA GLY A 120 -20.70 1.07 13.56
C GLY A 120 -19.40 0.37 13.15
N VAL A 121 -18.41 1.17 12.76
CA VAL A 121 -17.17 0.70 12.12
C VAL A 121 -16.40 -0.31 12.98
N LEU A 122 -16.08 0.03 14.23
CA LEU A 122 -15.23 -0.80 15.07
C LEU A 122 -15.91 -2.13 15.46
N ALA A 123 -17.18 -2.07 15.88
CA ALA A 123 -17.93 -3.24 16.28
C ALA A 123 -18.25 -4.17 15.09
N GLY A 124 -18.60 -3.60 13.92
CA GLY A 124 -18.80 -4.36 12.69
C GLY A 124 -17.52 -5.05 12.22
N TRP A 125 -16.39 -4.35 12.24
CA TRP A 125 -15.07 -4.91 11.94
C TRP A 125 -14.68 -6.04 12.90
N ALA A 126 -14.80 -5.81 14.22
CA ALA A 126 -14.46 -6.81 15.24
C ALA A 126 -15.28 -8.09 15.08
N THR A 127 -16.58 -7.95 14.75
CA THR A 127 -17.47 -9.09 14.48
C THR A 127 -17.01 -9.89 13.26
N ARG A 128 -16.61 -9.23 12.17
CA ARG A 128 -16.10 -9.91 10.96
C ARG A 128 -14.78 -10.65 11.20
N GLU A 129 -13.93 -10.09 12.06
CA GLU A 129 -12.63 -10.67 12.42
C GLU A 129 -12.72 -11.73 13.53
N GLY A 130 -13.89 -11.89 14.17
CA GLY A 130 -14.10 -12.82 15.28
C GLY A 130 -13.35 -12.42 16.55
N LEU A 131 -13.18 -11.13 16.80
CA LEU A 131 -12.42 -10.59 17.93
C LEU A 131 -13.32 -10.34 19.13
N ASP A 132 -12.76 -10.56 20.32
CA ASP A 132 -13.35 -9.99 21.53
C ASP A 132 -13.10 -8.47 21.59
N ARG A 133 -13.76 -7.81 22.53
CA ARG A 133 -13.67 -6.35 22.67
C ARG A 133 -12.27 -5.89 23.08
N VAL A 134 -11.55 -6.67 23.88
CA VAL A 134 -10.22 -6.29 24.38
C VAL A 134 -9.24 -6.23 23.21
N ASP A 135 -9.22 -7.27 22.38
CA ASP A 135 -8.37 -7.34 21.19
C ASP A 135 -8.79 -6.31 20.13
N ALA A 136 -10.08 -6.02 20.00
CA ALA A 136 -10.58 -4.97 19.12
C ALA A 136 -10.09 -3.58 19.54
N LEU A 137 -10.19 -3.25 20.84
CA LEU A 137 -9.71 -1.97 21.38
C LEU A 137 -8.19 -1.84 21.27
N ARG A 138 -7.44 -2.91 21.58
CA ARG A 138 -5.98 -2.93 21.42
C ARG A 138 -5.59 -2.61 19.98
N THR A 139 -6.18 -3.32 19.02
CA THR A 139 -5.91 -3.09 17.59
C THR A 139 -6.28 -1.67 17.15
N ALA A 140 -7.41 -1.13 17.64
CA ALA A 140 -7.82 0.24 17.33
C ALA A 140 -6.85 1.30 17.87
N VAL A 141 -6.35 1.11 19.10
CA VAL A 141 -5.34 2.01 19.69
C VAL A 141 -4.00 1.89 18.95
N ASP A 142 -3.57 0.68 18.57
CA ASP A 142 -2.34 0.47 17.80
C ASP A 142 -2.42 1.12 16.41
N VAL A 143 -3.56 0.98 15.72
CA VAL A 143 -3.82 1.65 14.44
C VAL A 143 -3.78 3.17 14.60
N LEU A 144 -4.41 3.70 15.66
CA LEU A 144 -4.40 5.12 15.96
C LEU A 144 -2.98 5.63 16.27
N ALA A 145 -2.21 4.86 17.05
CA ALA A 145 -0.81 5.15 17.36
C ALA A 145 0.04 5.20 16.10
N LEU A 146 -0.14 4.24 15.19
CA LEU A 146 0.51 4.21 13.89
C LEU A 146 0.17 5.47 13.08
N VAL A 147 -1.13 5.72 12.81
CA VAL A 147 -1.60 6.84 11.96
C VAL A 147 -1.07 8.19 12.43
N GLU A 148 -1.11 8.45 13.74
CA GLU A 148 -0.62 9.72 14.28
C GLU A 148 0.92 9.81 14.35
N SER A 149 1.65 8.69 14.26
CA SER A 149 3.12 8.67 14.25
C SER A 149 3.74 8.88 12.86
N LEU A 150 2.94 8.82 11.79
CA LEU A 150 3.47 8.86 10.42
C LEU A 150 4.12 10.22 10.09
N PRO A 151 5.37 10.23 9.61
CA PRO A 151 6.07 11.46 9.24
C PRO A 151 5.45 12.10 7.99
N PRO A 152 5.66 13.39 7.74
CA PRO A 152 5.36 13.96 6.44
C PRO A 152 6.28 13.36 5.38
N ILE A 153 5.75 13.13 4.18
CA ILE A 153 6.48 12.60 3.02
C ILE A 153 6.19 13.46 1.78
N ALA A 154 6.96 13.27 0.71
CA ALA A 154 6.80 14.06 -0.52
C ALA A 154 5.37 13.98 -1.08
N VAL A 155 4.78 15.12 -1.43
CA VAL A 155 3.46 15.17 -2.07
C VAL A 155 3.65 14.91 -3.56
N LEU A 156 3.27 13.71 -4.02
CA LEU A 156 3.46 13.31 -5.43
C LEU A 156 2.32 13.75 -6.35
N ARG A 157 1.14 13.99 -5.77
CA ARG A 157 -0.09 14.36 -6.48
C ARG A 157 -0.89 15.32 -5.60
N PRO A 158 -1.67 16.25 -6.17
CA PRO A 158 -2.52 17.15 -5.38
C PRO A 158 -3.47 16.33 -4.49
N PRO A 159 -3.46 16.54 -3.15
CA PRO A 159 -4.31 15.80 -2.23
C PRO A 159 -5.78 16.28 -2.31
N PRO A 160 -6.74 15.50 -1.82
CA PRO A 160 -8.13 15.95 -1.71
C PRO A 160 -8.24 17.24 -0.88
N GLY A 161 -9.15 18.14 -1.28
CA GLY A 161 -9.33 19.45 -0.66
C GLY A 161 -8.31 20.52 -1.08
N SER A 162 -7.31 20.21 -1.92
CA SER A 162 -6.47 21.24 -2.54
C SER A 162 -7.20 21.87 -3.72
N THR A 163 -7.46 23.18 -3.66
CA THR A 163 -8.11 23.96 -4.73
C THR A 163 -7.14 24.39 -5.84
N GLY A 164 -5.84 24.12 -5.67
CA GLY A 164 -4.77 24.66 -6.50
C GLY A 164 -3.80 23.59 -6.98
N ALA A 165 -4.12 22.99 -8.12
CA ALA A 165 -3.20 22.84 -9.23
C ALA A 165 -4.09 22.52 -10.42
N ALA A 166 -4.09 23.39 -11.44
CA ALA A 166 -4.62 23.04 -12.74
C ALA A 166 -4.14 21.62 -13.04
N THR A 167 -5.10 20.72 -13.25
CA THR A 167 -4.84 19.37 -13.71
C THR A 167 -3.74 19.45 -14.78
N PRO A 168 -2.51 18.93 -14.56
CA PRO A 168 -1.85 18.33 -15.70
C PRO A 168 -2.89 17.32 -16.16
N ARG A 169 -3.44 17.56 -17.36
CA ARG A 169 -4.47 16.72 -17.94
C ARG A 169 -4.07 15.30 -17.61
N ALA A 170 -4.92 14.60 -16.86
CA ALA A 170 -4.61 13.26 -16.38
C ALA A 170 -3.88 12.55 -17.52
N ALA A 171 -2.67 12.06 -17.27
CA ALA A 171 -2.17 10.93 -18.03
C ALA A 171 -3.28 9.90 -17.87
N GLY A 172 -4.18 9.92 -18.86
CA GLY A 172 -5.53 9.40 -18.70
C GLY A 172 -5.37 7.94 -18.36
N THR A 173 -6.08 7.48 -17.33
CA THR A 173 -6.52 6.08 -17.28
C THR A 173 -5.43 5.09 -17.72
N ALA A 174 -4.31 5.04 -16.98
CA ALA A 174 -3.32 3.97 -17.14
C ALA A 174 -3.86 2.61 -16.65
N ARG A 175 -5.18 2.48 -16.45
CA ARG A 175 -5.93 1.23 -16.50
C ARG A 175 -6.64 1.19 -17.86
N SER A 176 -5.94 0.68 -18.87
CA SER A 176 -6.42 0.46 -20.25
C SER A 176 -6.74 1.75 -21.03
N GLY A 177 -5.99 2.06 -22.09
CA GLY A 177 -6.32 3.23 -22.91
C GLY A 177 -5.40 3.46 -24.10
N SER A 178 -4.14 3.07 -24.00
CA SER A 178 -3.24 3.03 -25.16
C SER A 178 -3.13 1.59 -25.65
N PRO A 179 -3.50 1.29 -26.92
CA PRO A 179 -3.29 -0.03 -27.52
C PRO A 179 -1.85 -0.52 -27.43
N MET A 180 -0.90 0.41 -27.29
CA MET A 180 0.52 0.15 -27.05
C MET A 180 0.75 -0.44 -25.64
N LEU A 181 0.18 0.17 -24.59
CA LEU A 181 0.33 -0.34 -23.21
C LEU A 181 -0.32 -1.71 -23.05
N ASP A 182 -1.41 -1.97 -23.76
CA ASP A 182 -2.04 -3.29 -23.77
C ASP A 182 -1.15 -4.35 -24.43
N ARG A 183 -0.44 -4.00 -25.51
CA ARG A 183 0.59 -4.87 -26.10
C ARG A 183 1.76 -5.11 -25.15
N VAL A 184 2.23 -4.09 -24.43
CA VAL A 184 3.28 -4.23 -23.41
C VAL A 184 2.83 -5.21 -22.34
N ARG A 185 1.64 -5.01 -21.77
CA ARG A 185 1.06 -5.92 -20.77
C ARG A 185 0.94 -7.35 -21.30
N ALA A 186 0.52 -7.53 -22.55
CA ALA A 186 0.43 -8.85 -23.17
C ALA A 186 1.81 -9.52 -23.33
N LEU A 187 2.84 -8.77 -23.73
CA LEU A 187 4.22 -9.29 -23.81
C LEU A 187 4.74 -9.69 -22.43
N LEU A 188 4.53 -8.86 -21.41
CA LEU A 188 4.96 -9.13 -20.03
C LEU A 188 4.20 -10.32 -19.44
N ALA A 189 2.88 -10.41 -19.64
CA ALA A 189 2.10 -11.57 -19.23
C ALA A 189 2.61 -12.87 -19.86
N LYS A 190 3.02 -12.83 -21.14
CA LYS A 190 3.65 -13.98 -21.81
C LYS A 190 5.03 -14.30 -21.22
N ALA A 191 5.82 -13.28 -20.88
CA ALA A 191 7.11 -13.46 -20.22
C ALA A 191 6.96 -14.09 -18.83
N GLU A 192 5.90 -13.75 -18.10
CA GLU A 192 5.57 -14.34 -16.80
C GLU A 192 5.09 -15.78 -16.89
N SER A 193 4.40 -16.15 -17.99
CA SER A 193 3.84 -17.49 -18.15
C SER A 193 4.81 -18.52 -18.72
N THR A 194 5.90 -18.10 -19.37
CA THR A 194 6.86 -19.04 -19.95
C THR A 194 7.77 -19.66 -18.89
N THR A 195 8.13 -20.94 -19.11
CA THR A 195 9.11 -21.65 -18.28
C THR A 195 10.54 -21.53 -18.81
N PHE A 196 10.73 -20.96 -20.00
CA PHE A 196 12.03 -20.82 -20.66
C PHE A 196 12.66 -19.44 -20.36
N PRO A 197 13.79 -19.36 -19.63
CA PRO A 197 14.40 -18.08 -19.24
C PRO A 197 14.74 -17.17 -20.43
N ALA A 198 15.33 -17.74 -21.49
CA ALA A 198 15.69 -16.98 -22.68
C ALA A 198 14.47 -16.41 -23.42
N GLU A 199 13.31 -17.09 -23.38
CA GLU A 199 12.08 -16.56 -23.96
C GLU A 199 11.52 -15.41 -23.11
N ALA A 200 11.52 -15.55 -21.78
CA ALA A 200 11.08 -14.50 -20.87
C ALA A 200 11.93 -13.22 -21.03
N GLU A 201 13.25 -13.37 -21.15
CA GLU A 201 14.19 -12.27 -21.41
C GLU A 201 13.90 -11.61 -22.77
N ALA A 202 13.70 -12.39 -23.84
CA ALA A 202 13.39 -11.85 -25.16
C ALA A 202 12.06 -11.10 -25.19
N LEU A 203 11.02 -11.61 -24.51
CA LEU A 203 9.71 -10.97 -24.41
C LEU A 203 9.77 -9.68 -23.59
N THR A 204 10.48 -9.69 -22.47
CA THR A 204 10.71 -8.50 -21.64
C THR A 204 11.51 -7.45 -22.40
N GLY A 205 12.57 -7.85 -23.12
CA GLY A 205 13.34 -6.98 -24.00
C GLY A 205 12.49 -6.38 -25.11
N LYS A 206 11.57 -7.15 -25.70
CA LYS A 206 10.63 -6.62 -26.70
C LYS A 206 9.66 -5.60 -26.12
N ALA A 207 9.17 -5.83 -24.90
CA ALA A 207 8.32 -4.90 -24.18
C ALA A 207 9.07 -3.58 -23.88
N GLN A 208 10.32 -3.66 -23.42
CA GLN A 208 11.19 -2.50 -23.19
C GLN A 208 11.46 -1.72 -24.47
N GLU A 209 11.76 -2.39 -25.57
CA GLU A 209 11.97 -1.74 -26.87
C GLU A 209 10.72 -0.96 -27.32
N LEU A 210 9.53 -1.56 -27.13
CA LEU A 210 8.26 -0.96 -27.50
C LEU A 210 7.92 0.24 -26.60
N ILE A 211 8.22 0.16 -25.30
CA ILE A 211 8.16 1.29 -24.35
C ILE A 211 9.08 2.44 -24.80
N ALA A 212 10.34 2.14 -25.09
CA ALA A 212 11.34 3.15 -25.43
C ALA A 212 10.93 3.93 -26.69
N ARG A 213 10.44 3.25 -27.72
CA ARG A 213 9.94 3.91 -28.94
C ARG A 213 8.78 4.85 -28.64
N HIS A 214 7.79 4.38 -27.88
CA HIS A 214 6.62 5.19 -27.54
C HIS A 214 6.98 6.40 -26.68
N SER A 215 7.91 6.24 -25.74
CA SER A 215 8.39 7.34 -24.90
C SER A 215 9.10 8.42 -25.73
N ILE A 216 9.85 8.04 -26.77
CA ILE A 216 10.43 8.99 -27.73
C ILE A 216 9.33 9.71 -28.53
N ASP A 217 8.33 8.97 -29.02
CA ASP A 217 7.22 9.56 -29.78
C ASP A 217 6.45 10.59 -28.93
N GLU A 218 6.15 10.26 -27.67
CA GLU A 218 5.51 11.17 -26.71
C GLU A 218 6.38 12.40 -26.41
N ALA A 219 7.69 12.22 -26.23
CA ALA A 219 8.61 13.33 -26.03
C ALA A 219 8.67 14.29 -27.23
N LEU A 220 8.64 13.74 -28.46
CA LEU A 220 8.58 14.53 -29.69
C LEU A 220 7.26 15.30 -29.82
N LEU A 221 6.15 14.69 -29.41
CA LEU A 221 4.83 15.34 -29.38
C LEU A 221 4.78 16.45 -28.31
N ALA A 222 5.33 16.20 -27.13
CA ALA A 222 5.36 17.16 -26.01
C ALA A 222 6.21 18.40 -26.33
N ALA A 223 7.33 18.23 -27.04
CA ALA A 223 8.22 19.33 -27.46
C ALA A 223 7.54 20.36 -28.38
N GLY A 224 6.42 20.00 -29.03
CA GLY A 224 5.61 20.90 -29.86
C GLY A 224 4.51 21.64 -29.09
N SER A 225 4.32 21.37 -27.80
CA SER A 225 3.24 21.93 -26.98
C SER A 225 3.75 23.03 -26.04
N THR A 226 2.95 24.09 -25.85
CA THR A 226 3.28 25.20 -24.92
C THR A 226 2.95 24.89 -23.45
N THR A 227 2.35 23.73 -23.18
CA THR A 227 2.00 23.24 -21.84
C THR A 227 2.71 21.91 -21.64
N GLY A 228 4.02 21.95 -21.38
CA GLY A 228 4.79 20.73 -21.11
C GLY A 228 4.25 20.01 -19.88
N ASP A 229 4.25 18.68 -19.94
CA ASP A 229 3.99 17.86 -18.75
C ASP A 229 5.00 18.22 -17.64
N LEU A 230 4.57 18.14 -16.38
CA LEU A 230 5.47 18.28 -15.24
C LEU A 230 5.93 16.89 -14.80
N PRO A 231 7.20 16.71 -14.40
CA PRO A 231 7.65 15.48 -13.76
C PRO A 231 6.78 15.14 -12.54
N GLY A 232 6.41 13.87 -12.42
CA GLY A 232 5.61 13.35 -11.33
C GLY A 232 6.36 12.33 -10.50
N GLY A 233 5.63 11.54 -9.71
CA GLY A 233 6.21 10.38 -9.03
C GLY A 233 5.20 9.28 -8.68
N VAL A 234 5.75 8.09 -8.41
CA VAL A 234 5.02 6.90 -7.97
C VAL A 234 5.77 6.22 -6.82
N ARG A 235 5.03 5.54 -5.93
CA ARG A 235 5.61 4.74 -4.84
C ARG A 235 5.43 3.26 -5.13
N LEU A 236 6.56 2.57 -5.30
CA LEU A 236 6.60 1.14 -5.56
C LEU A 236 6.93 0.39 -4.27
N SER A 237 6.14 -0.64 -3.95
CA SER A 237 6.32 -1.42 -2.72
C SER A 237 7.65 -2.16 -2.73
N THR A 238 8.38 -2.11 -1.63
CA THR A 238 9.63 -2.87 -1.41
C THR A 238 9.55 -3.58 -0.07
N ASP A 239 8.49 -4.37 0.11
CA ASP A 239 8.22 -5.05 1.37
C ASP A 239 9.08 -6.30 1.58
N PRO A 240 9.28 -6.75 2.84
CA PRO A 240 9.94 -8.02 3.11
C PRO A 240 9.13 -9.19 2.52
N PRO A 241 9.78 -10.33 2.21
CA PRO A 241 11.21 -10.54 2.26
C PRO A 241 11.96 -9.84 1.11
N TYR A 242 13.26 -9.60 1.31
CA TYR A 242 14.19 -9.01 0.33
C TYR A 242 13.93 -7.54 -0.05
N ALA A 243 13.53 -6.70 0.90
CA ALA A 243 13.26 -5.28 0.69
C ALA A 243 14.39 -4.57 -0.08
N GLY A 244 15.66 -4.75 0.34
CA GLY A 244 16.81 -4.15 -0.34
C GLY A 244 17.03 -4.63 -1.77
N ALA A 245 16.82 -5.92 -2.06
CA ALA A 245 16.95 -6.44 -3.42
C ALA A 245 15.83 -5.93 -4.33
N LYS A 246 14.60 -5.79 -3.81
CA LYS A 246 13.48 -5.17 -4.51
C LYS A 246 13.75 -3.68 -4.78
N ALA A 247 14.31 -2.97 -3.80
CA ALA A 247 14.68 -1.56 -3.97
C ALA A 247 15.76 -1.36 -5.03
N LEU A 248 16.79 -2.22 -5.04
CA LEU A 248 17.81 -2.22 -6.09
C LEU A 248 17.18 -2.49 -7.46
N LEU A 249 16.28 -3.48 -7.57
CA LEU A 249 15.56 -3.75 -8.81
C LEU A 249 14.77 -2.53 -9.30
N VAL A 250 14.05 -1.83 -8.41
CA VAL A 250 13.37 -0.57 -8.76
C VAL A 250 14.36 0.46 -9.27
N GLN A 251 15.51 0.62 -8.61
CA GLN A 251 16.52 1.60 -8.99
C GLN A 251 17.10 1.32 -10.38
N GLU A 252 17.42 0.06 -10.70
CA GLU A 252 17.93 -0.32 -12.03
C GLU A 252 16.88 -0.10 -13.11
N VAL A 253 15.62 -0.46 -12.85
CA VAL A 253 14.52 -0.22 -13.79
C VAL A 253 14.28 1.29 -13.97
N ALA A 254 14.33 2.08 -12.90
CA ALA A 254 14.18 3.53 -12.97
C ALA A 254 15.31 4.17 -13.80
N ALA A 255 16.56 3.82 -13.53
CA ALA A 255 17.72 4.31 -14.27
C ALA A 255 17.63 3.99 -15.78
N ALA A 256 17.21 2.77 -16.12
CA ALA A 256 16.99 2.36 -17.51
C ALA A 256 15.87 3.13 -18.23
N ASN A 257 14.95 3.75 -17.48
CA ASN A 257 13.83 4.52 -18.01
C ASN A 257 13.96 6.03 -17.70
N ARG A 258 15.17 6.55 -17.44
CA ARG A 258 15.44 7.98 -17.16
C ARG A 258 14.64 8.55 -15.97
N CYS A 259 14.41 7.71 -14.97
CA CYS A 259 13.79 8.08 -13.71
C CYS A 259 14.80 8.00 -12.57
N GLU A 260 14.57 8.80 -11.53
CA GLU A 260 15.34 8.77 -10.29
C GLU A 260 14.56 8.02 -9.21
N ALA A 261 15.25 7.21 -8.40
CA ALA A 261 14.64 6.38 -7.38
C ALA A 261 15.24 6.66 -6.00
N VAL A 262 14.37 6.89 -5.00
CA VAL A 262 14.76 7.09 -3.60
C VAL A 262 14.08 6.04 -2.75
N TRP A 263 14.87 5.19 -2.11
CA TRP A 263 14.37 4.13 -1.24
C TRP A 263 14.19 4.64 0.20
N SER A 264 13.03 4.35 0.78
CA SER A 264 12.73 4.59 2.20
C SER A 264 12.44 3.24 2.87
N ASP A 265 13.46 2.63 3.47
CA ASP A 265 13.35 1.29 4.07
C ASP A 265 12.36 1.26 5.25
N ASP A 266 12.37 2.32 6.07
CA ASP A 266 11.47 2.48 7.22
C ASP A 266 9.99 2.56 6.83
N LEU A 267 9.69 3.05 5.62
CA LEU A 267 8.35 3.17 5.06
C LEU A 267 8.00 2.03 4.09
N GLY A 268 8.98 1.22 3.67
CA GLY A 268 8.75 0.04 2.86
C GLY A 268 8.43 0.30 1.39
N PHE A 269 8.85 1.43 0.85
CA PHE A 269 8.67 1.74 -0.56
C PHE A 269 9.86 2.47 -1.16
N THR A 270 9.96 2.41 -2.48
CA THR A 270 10.83 3.27 -3.28
C THR A 270 9.97 4.30 -4.01
N THR A 271 10.31 5.58 -3.84
CA THR A 271 9.71 6.69 -4.58
C THR A 271 10.48 6.86 -5.88
N VAL A 272 9.78 6.76 -7.01
CA VAL A 272 10.35 6.99 -8.34
C VAL A 272 9.83 8.33 -8.87
N LEU A 273 10.74 9.16 -9.35
CA LEU A 273 10.47 10.49 -9.92
C LEU A 273 10.86 10.50 -11.39
N GLY A 274 10.02 11.08 -12.23
CA GLY A 274 10.27 11.10 -13.67
C GLY A 274 9.07 11.58 -14.48
N TRP A 275 9.17 11.43 -15.79
CA TRP A 275 8.11 11.80 -16.73
C TRP A 275 6.96 10.78 -16.70
N PRO A 276 5.70 11.18 -16.90
CA PRO A 276 4.55 10.28 -16.77
C PRO A 276 4.66 8.98 -17.59
N ALA A 277 5.12 9.05 -18.84
CA ALA A 277 5.31 7.88 -19.69
C ALA A 277 6.36 6.89 -19.13
N ASP A 278 7.46 7.44 -18.61
CA ASP A 278 8.57 6.67 -18.04
C ASP A 278 8.18 6.05 -16.68
N LEU A 279 7.37 6.74 -15.88
CA LEU A 279 6.84 6.19 -14.62
C LEU A 279 5.93 4.97 -14.85
N VAL A 280 5.07 5.02 -15.88
CA VAL A 280 4.22 3.87 -16.25
C VAL A 280 5.07 2.68 -16.68
N ALA A 281 6.13 2.93 -17.44
CA ALA A 281 7.08 1.89 -17.85
C ALA A 281 7.75 1.22 -16.64
N VAL A 282 8.25 2.03 -15.70
CA VAL A 282 8.89 1.53 -14.47
C VAL A 282 7.92 0.67 -13.66
N GLU A 283 6.68 1.12 -13.46
CA GLU A 283 5.67 0.38 -12.70
C GLU A 283 5.34 -0.99 -13.33
N LEU A 284 5.15 -1.03 -14.65
CA LEU A 284 4.86 -2.26 -15.40
C LEU A 284 6.04 -3.25 -15.36
N LEU A 285 7.24 -2.78 -15.69
CA LEU A 285 8.44 -3.60 -15.73
C LEU A 285 8.80 -4.14 -14.34
N TYR A 286 8.77 -3.29 -13.32
CA TYR A 286 9.06 -3.69 -11.95
C TYR A 286 8.09 -4.79 -11.47
N THR A 287 6.79 -4.59 -11.70
CA THR A 287 5.76 -5.56 -11.29
C THR A 287 5.97 -6.91 -11.99
N SER A 288 6.24 -6.90 -13.30
CA SER A 288 6.49 -8.13 -14.06
C SER A 288 7.77 -8.84 -13.59
N LEU A 289 8.86 -8.09 -13.40
CA LEU A 289 10.14 -8.65 -12.94
C LEU A 289 10.04 -9.24 -11.53
N LEU A 290 9.22 -8.69 -10.63
CA LEU A 290 8.95 -9.29 -9.33
C LEU A 290 8.26 -10.66 -9.44
N VAL A 291 7.28 -10.78 -10.35
CA VAL A 291 6.60 -12.06 -10.61
C VAL A 291 7.59 -13.08 -11.15
N GLN A 292 8.39 -12.69 -12.15
CA GLN A 292 9.40 -13.55 -12.76
C GLN A 292 10.47 -13.99 -11.74
N ALA A 293 10.98 -13.07 -10.92
CA ALA A 293 11.96 -13.36 -9.86
C ALA A 293 11.39 -14.34 -8.82
N THR A 294 10.13 -14.15 -8.41
CA THR A 294 9.45 -15.06 -7.47
C THR A 294 9.29 -16.46 -8.07
N ALA A 295 8.87 -16.55 -9.33
CA ALA A 295 8.76 -17.84 -10.03
C ALA A 295 10.12 -18.54 -10.16
N ALA A 296 11.18 -17.81 -10.49
CA ALA A 296 12.54 -18.34 -10.59
C ALA A 296 13.06 -18.86 -9.24
N MET A 297 12.85 -18.12 -8.14
CA MET A 297 13.22 -18.55 -6.79
C MET A 297 12.48 -19.83 -6.36
N LEU A 298 11.19 -19.94 -6.66
CA LEU A 298 10.40 -21.13 -6.36
C LEU A 298 10.91 -22.37 -7.13
N ARG A 299 11.26 -22.21 -8.41
CA ARG A 299 11.87 -23.29 -9.22
C ARG A 299 13.22 -23.73 -8.64
N GLY A 300 14.12 -22.79 -8.36
CA GLY A 300 15.42 -23.09 -7.78
C GLY A 300 15.32 -23.78 -6.41
N ARG A 301 14.29 -23.46 -5.62
CA ARG A 301 14.01 -24.17 -4.35
C ARG A 301 13.58 -25.63 -4.57
N ALA A 302 12.79 -25.90 -5.60
CA ALA A 302 12.37 -27.26 -5.94
C ALA A 302 13.55 -28.11 -6.43
N GLU A 303 14.41 -27.54 -7.27
CA GLU A 303 15.61 -28.20 -7.80
C GLU A 303 16.64 -28.53 -6.70
N ARG A 304 16.80 -27.64 -5.71
CA ARG A 304 17.67 -27.86 -4.53
C ARG A 304 17.13 -28.88 -3.53
N ARG A 305 15.94 -29.44 -3.74
CA ARG A 305 15.33 -30.44 -2.86
C ARG A 305 15.41 -31.88 -3.41
N PRO A 306 16.57 -32.42 -3.84
CA PRO A 306 16.64 -33.83 -4.22
C PRO A 306 16.80 -34.71 -2.96
N GLY A 307 15.79 -35.52 -2.66
CA GLY A 307 15.96 -36.84 -2.03
C GLY A 307 16.29 -36.92 -0.54
N SER A 308 15.36 -36.53 0.34
CA SER A 308 15.28 -37.15 1.67
C SER A 308 14.67 -38.55 1.52
N GLY A 309 15.52 -39.59 1.57
CA GLY A 309 15.12 -40.94 1.95
C GLY A 309 14.84 -41.92 0.81
N ARG A 310 15.89 -42.49 0.21
CA ARG A 310 15.87 -43.87 -0.29
C ARG A 310 17.24 -44.53 -0.04
N CYS A 311 17.52 -44.88 1.22
CA CYS A 311 18.42 -45.99 1.51
C CYS A 311 17.71 -47.26 1.04
N ARG A 312 18.00 -47.72 -0.19
CA ARG A 312 17.75 -49.12 -0.55
C ARG A 312 18.83 -49.96 0.13
N GLY A 313 18.50 -50.47 1.32
CA GLY A 313 19.25 -51.57 1.91
C GLY A 313 19.11 -52.78 0.99
N THR A 314 20.20 -53.13 0.30
CA THR A 314 20.32 -54.43 -0.35
C THR A 314 20.69 -55.46 0.71
N THR A 315 19.70 -56.11 1.30
CA THR A 315 19.92 -57.37 2.03
C THR A 315 20.11 -58.46 0.99
N ARG A 316 21.36 -58.87 0.80
CA ARG A 316 21.74 -60.03 -0.01
C ARG A 316 21.78 -61.23 0.95
N SER A 317 20.73 -62.05 0.94
CA SER A 317 20.72 -63.35 1.63
C SER A 317 21.66 -64.31 0.90
N GLY A 318 22.57 -64.89 1.67
CA GLY A 318 23.32 -66.11 1.37
C GLY A 318 23.20 -67.04 2.56
#